data_AF-A0A832U727-F1
#
_entry.id   AF-A0A832U727-F1
#
_cell.length_a   1.000
_cell.length_b   1.000
_cell.length_c   1.000
_cell.angle_alpha   90.00
_cell.angle_beta   90.00
_cell.angle_gamma   90.00
#
_symmetry.space_group_name_H-M   'P 1'
#
loop_
_entity.id
_entity.type
_entity.pdbx_description
1 polymer ?
#
loop_
_entity_poly.entity_id
_entity_poly.type
_entity_poly.pdbx_seq_one_letter_code
_entity_poly.pdbx_strand_id
1 'polypeptide(L)'
;MKTLVALISTGKGTWGHVGRLISEEWDKIIIVTNDFGREKFNPSKDVDWIVVNPSMPIENIKNAIRDRLPKDIGDEIYVNLISGSGKEHMALLSLLNDMDKDYKFISLTMDGIGYF
;
A
#
# COMPACT_ATOMS: atom_id res chain seq x y z
N MET A 1 3.26 1.25 -16.71
CA MET A 1 2.35 1.83 -15.72
C MET A 1 3.02 1.77 -14.37
N LYS A 2 3.29 2.93 -13.80
CA LYS A 2 3.99 3.14 -12.55
C LYS A 2 2.98 3.21 -11.40
N THR A 3 2.94 2.17 -10.57
CA THR A 3 1.93 1.99 -9.53
C THR A 3 2.55 2.06 -8.14
N LEU A 4 2.01 2.91 -7.28
CA LEU A 4 2.31 2.91 -5.86
C LEU A 4 1.27 2.06 -5.12
N VAL A 5 1.74 1.07 -4.34
CA VAL A 5 0.92 0.34 -3.37
C VAL A 5 1.46 0.65 -1.97
N ALA A 6 0.71 1.41 -1.18
CA ALA A 6 1.14 1.81 0.16
C ALA A 6 0.18 1.29 1.22
N LEU A 7 0.74 0.83 2.34
CA LEU A 7 -0.05 0.53 3.53
C LEU A 7 -0.16 1.76 4.43
N ILE A 8 -1.37 1.98 4.95
CA ILE A 8 -1.64 2.93 6.03
C ILE A 8 -2.55 2.26 7.04
N SER A 9 -2.18 2.27 8.31
CA SER A 9 -3.05 1.81 9.40
C SER A 9 -3.19 2.90 10.46
N THR A 10 -3.39 2.55 11.72
CA THR A 10 -3.64 3.51 12.82
C THR A 10 -2.43 4.36 13.21
N GLY A 11 -1.22 3.99 12.76
CA GLY A 11 0.04 4.67 13.09
C GLY A 11 0.20 6.04 12.41
N LYS A 12 -0.41 7.10 12.97
CA LYS A 12 -0.40 8.47 12.41
C LYS A 12 0.99 9.04 12.13
N GLY A 13 2.02 8.63 12.88
CA GLY A 13 3.40 9.08 12.67
C GLY A 13 3.96 8.74 11.27
N THR A 14 3.37 7.74 10.60
CA THR A 14 3.76 7.32 9.25
C THR A 14 2.98 8.01 8.13
N TRP A 15 1.88 8.71 8.45
CA TRP A 15 0.99 9.27 7.43
C TRP A 15 1.63 10.41 6.64
N GLY A 16 2.47 11.22 7.29
CA GLY A 16 3.25 12.25 6.60
C GLY A 16 4.22 11.64 5.58
N HIS A 17 4.80 10.47 5.89
CA HIS A 17 5.71 9.77 4.99
C HIS A 17 4.96 9.27 3.76
N VAL A 18 3.84 8.57 3.96
CA VAL A 18 3.05 8.05 2.84
C VAL A 18 2.42 9.18 2.04
N GLY A 19 1.93 10.25 2.69
CA GLY A 19 1.39 11.43 2.03
C GLY A 19 2.40 12.10 1.10
N ARG A 20 3.69 12.16 1.49
CA ARG A 20 4.76 12.67 0.64
C ARG A 20 5.02 11.77 -0.58
N LEU A 21 4.92 10.45 -0.42
CA LEU A 21 5.05 9.52 -1.56
C LEU A 21 3.88 9.69 -2.54
N ILE A 22 2.65 9.80 -2.03
CA ILE A 22 1.43 10.01 -2.84
C ILE A 22 1.53 11.29 -3.68
N SER A 23 2.21 12.33 -3.21
CA SER A 23 2.31 13.59 -3.97
C SER A 23 3.19 13.49 -5.23
N GLU A 24 4.00 12.44 -5.38
CA GLU A 24 4.78 12.17 -6.59
C GLU A 24 3.91 11.80 -7.81
N GLU A 25 4.53 11.76 -8.99
CA GLU A 25 3.86 11.30 -10.20
C GLU A 25 3.73 9.77 -10.24
N TRP A 26 2.47 9.34 -10.30
CA TRP A 26 2.03 7.95 -10.37
C TRP A 26 0.93 7.83 -11.41
N ASP A 27 0.93 6.74 -12.15
CA ASP A 27 -0.20 6.39 -13.01
C ASP A 27 -1.36 5.84 -12.17
N LYS A 28 -1.03 5.17 -11.05
CA LYS A 28 -2.00 4.58 -10.13
C LYS A 28 -1.48 4.59 -8.69
N ILE A 29 -2.37 4.88 -7.75
CA ILE A 29 -2.08 4.87 -6.32
C ILE A 29 -3.11 3.99 -5.63
N ILE A 30 -2.64 2.95 -4.94
CA ILE A 30 -3.45 2.00 -4.20
C ILE A 30 -3.08 2.09 -2.73
N ILE A 31 -4.06 2.39 -1.89
CA ILE A 31 -3.88 2.42 -0.43
C ILE A 31 -4.57 1.21 0.19
N VAL A 32 -3.77 0.30 0.73
CA VAL A 32 -4.27 -0.78 1.58
C VAL A 32 -4.36 -0.25 3.01
N THR A 33 -5.52 -0.38 3.65
CA THR A 33 -5.77 0.24 4.96
C THR A 33 -6.83 -0.48 5.76
N ASN A 34 -7.10 -0.01 6.97
CA ASN A 34 -8.27 -0.42 7.76
C ASN A 34 -9.32 0.69 7.79
N ASP A 35 -10.47 0.43 8.42
CA ASP A 35 -11.58 1.40 8.50
C ASP A 35 -11.13 2.75 9.07
N PHE A 36 -10.29 2.73 10.11
CA PHE A 36 -9.75 3.94 10.72
C PHE A 36 -8.90 4.76 9.75
N GLY A 37 -7.98 4.11 9.01
CA GLY A 37 -7.16 4.78 8.02
C GLY A 37 -8.00 5.33 6.86
N ARG A 38 -9.02 4.59 6.40
CA ARG A 38 -9.95 5.06 5.36
C ARG A 38 -10.72 6.31 5.77
N GLU A 39 -11.15 6.38 7.03
CA GLU A 39 -11.93 7.50 7.56
C GLU A 39 -11.06 8.74 7.86
N LYS A 40 -9.82 8.53 8.30
CA LYS A 40 -9.00 9.60 8.88
C LYS A 40 -7.82 10.06 8.02
N PHE A 41 -7.31 9.22 7.11
CA PHE A 41 -6.24 9.62 6.20
C PHE A 41 -6.82 10.37 5.00
N ASN A 42 -6.28 11.55 4.73
CA ASN A 42 -6.73 12.43 3.66
C ASN A 42 -5.59 12.62 2.63
N PRO A 43 -5.51 11.79 1.58
CA PRO A 43 -4.48 11.91 0.56
C PRO A 43 -4.67 13.19 -0.28
N SER A 44 -3.57 13.72 -0.82
CA SER A 44 -3.57 14.93 -1.67
C SER A 44 -3.98 14.67 -3.12
N LYS A 45 -4.09 13.40 -3.51
CA LYS A 45 -4.50 12.94 -4.84
C LYS A 45 -5.53 11.83 -4.70
N ASP A 46 -6.24 11.54 -5.79
CA ASP A 46 -7.15 10.39 -5.86
C ASP A 46 -6.38 9.09 -5.70
N VAL A 47 -6.95 8.16 -4.94
CA VAL A 47 -6.37 6.84 -4.66
C VAL A 47 -7.46 5.76 -4.68
N ASP A 48 -7.05 4.56 -5.09
CA ASP A 48 -7.85 3.36 -4.97
C ASP A 48 -7.71 2.78 -3.56
N TRP A 49 -8.82 2.63 -2.85
CA TRP A 49 -8.83 2.15 -1.47
C TRP A 49 -9.10 0.65 -1.39
N ILE A 50 -8.25 -0.05 -0.67
CA ILE A 50 -8.45 -1.45 -0.29
C ILE A 50 -8.53 -1.52 1.23
N VAL A 51 -9.76 -1.59 1.75
CA VAL A 51 -10.01 -1.66 3.19
C VAL A 51 -10.02 -3.12 3.65
N VAL A 52 -9.21 -3.43 4.66
CA VAL A 52 -9.05 -4.76 5.26
C VAL A 52 -9.24 -4.71 6.78
N ASN A 53 -9.59 -5.85 7.38
CA ASN A 53 -9.61 -6.01 8.82
C ASN A 53 -8.29 -6.67 9.29
N PRO A 54 -7.37 -5.94 9.95
CA PRO A 54 -6.05 -6.46 10.34
C PRO A 54 -6.10 -7.52 11.46
N SER A 55 -7.25 -7.66 12.15
CA SER A 55 -7.43 -8.71 13.16
C SER A 55 -7.61 -10.10 12.57
N MET A 56 -7.99 -10.19 11.29
CA MET A 56 -8.26 -11.45 10.60
C MET A 56 -7.00 -12.32 10.43
N PRO A 57 -7.16 -13.61 10.11
CA PRO A 57 -6.06 -14.44 9.61
C PRO A 57 -5.44 -13.87 8.34
N ILE A 58 -4.14 -14.11 8.12
CA ILE A 58 -3.39 -13.57 6.97
C ILE A 58 -4.05 -13.94 5.63
N GLU A 59 -4.53 -15.18 5.47
CA GLU A 59 -5.19 -15.62 4.24
C GLU A 59 -6.45 -14.80 3.94
N ASN A 60 -7.23 -14.44 4.96
CA ASN A 60 -8.43 -13.62 4.79
C ASN A 60 -8.08 -12.18 4.41
N ILE A 61 -6.99 -11.64 4.97
CA ILE A 61 -6.48 -10.31 4.58
C ILE A 61 -6.01 -10.38 3.12
N LYS A 62 -5.26 -11.42 2.73
CA LYS A 62 -4.79 -11.63 1.36
C LYS A 62 -5.94 -11.70 0.37
N ASN A 63 -6.98 -12.49 0.67
CA ASN A 63 -8.17 -12.60 -0.16
C ASN A 63 -8.91 -11.26 -0.28
N ALA A 64 -9.05 -10.53 0.82
CA ALA A 64 -9.67 -9.20 0.81
C ALA A 64 -8.90 -8.20 -0.07
N ILE A 65 -7.57 -8.26 -0.09
CA ILE A 65 -6.75 -7.45 -1.01
C ILE A 65 -6.97 -7.93 -2.44
N ARG A 66 -6.87 -9.23 -2.71
CA ARG A 66 -7.01 -9.83 -4.05
C ARG A 66 -8.33 -9.45 -4.72
N ASP A 67 -9.44 -9.52 -3.98
CA ASP A 67 -10.78 -9.28 -4.53
C ASP A 67 -11.00 -7.82 -4.95
N ARG A 68 -10.20 -6.89 -4.41
CA ARG A 68 -10.32 -5.45 -4.64
C ARG A 68 -9.16 -4.88 -5.45
N LEU A 69 -8.06 -5.62 -5.58
CA LEU A 69 -6.91 -5.20 -6.35
C LEU A 69 -7.31 -5.10 -7.83
N PRO A 70 -7.09 -3.94 -8.49
CA PRO A 70 -7.37 -3.82 -9.92
C PRO A 70 -6.61 -4.88 -10.72
N LYS A 71 -7.24 -5.47 -11.75
CA LYS A 71 -6.57 -6.48 -12.60
C LYS A 71 -5.32 -5.93 -13.30
N ASP A 72 -5.37 -4.65 -13.66
CA ASP A 72 -4.24 -3.93 -14.20
C ASP A 72 -3.60 -3.08 -13.11
N ILE A 73 -2.59 -3.63 -12.44
CA ILE A 73 -1.66 -2.90 -11.55
C ILE A 73 -0.32 -2.60 -12.24
N GLY A 74 -0.16 -2.99 -13.51
CA GLY A 74 1.07 -2.82 -14.27
C GLY A 74 2.19 -3.76 -13.82
N ASP A 75 3.39 -3.49 -14.33
CA ASP A 75 4.61 -4.26 -14.02
C ASP A 75 5.65 -3.42 -13.25
N GLU A 76 5.45 -2.10 -13.16
CA GLU A 76 6.34 -1.20 -12.42
C GLU A 76 5.69 -0.84 -11.07
N ILE A 77 5.79 -1.79 -10.13
CA ILE A 77 5.11 -1.72 -8.82
C ILE A 77 6.11 -1.26 -7.75
N TYR A 78 5.70 -0.24 -7.00
CA TYR A 78 6.42 0.28 -5.86
C TYR A 78 5.62 0.06 -4.59
N VAL A 79 6.20 -0.65 -3.63
CA VAL A 79 5.54 -1.03 -2.38
C VAL A 79 6.09 -0.23 -1.21
N ASN A 80 5.22 0.43 -0.47
CA ASN A 80 5.57 1.06 0.81
C ASN A 80 4.91 0.33 1.98
N LEU A 81 5.73 -0.18 2.90
CA LEU A 81 5.32 -0.93 4.08
C LEU A 81 5.64 -0.20 5.39
N ILE A 82 5.91 1.12 5.35
CA ILE A 82 6.32 1.86 6.55
C ILE A 82 5.20 1.92 7.60
N SER A 83 3.95 1.77 7.16
CA SER A 83 2.78 1.57 8.01
C SER A 83 2.21 0.16 7.85
N GLY A 84 1.21 -0.16 8.67
CA GLY A 84 0.60 -1.48 8.71
C GLY A 84 1.31 -2.43 9.66
N SER A 85 0.70 -3.59 9.84
CA SER A 85 1.18 -4.68 10.69
C SER A 85 1.87 -5.76 9.86
N GLY A 86 2.64 -6.62 10.53
CA GLY A 86 3.28 -7.77 9.86
C GLY A 86 2.29 -8.69 9.14
N LYS A 87 1.04 -8.81 9.62
CA LYS A 87 0.00 -9.57 8.91
C LYS A 87 -0.40 -8.92 7.58
N GLU A 88 -0.57 -7.61 7.57
CA GLU A 88 -0.90 -6.84 6.36
C GLU A 88 0.27 -6.88 5.36
N HIS A 89 1.50 -6.73 5.86
CA HIS A 89 2.72 -6.87 5.06
C HIS A 89 2.79 -8.25 4.39
N MET A 90 2.67 -9.32 5.17
CA MET A 90 2.71 -10.69 4.66
C MET A 90 1.60 -10.96 3.64
N ALA A 91 0.38 -10.49 3.91
CA ALA A 91 -0.74 -10.67 3.00
C ALA A 91 -0.51 -9.99 1.64
N LEU A 92 -0.05 -8.73 1.64
CA LEU A 92 0.22 -7.99 0.41
C LEU A 92 1.38 -8.61 -0.38
N LEU A 93 2.51 -8.88 0.27
CA LEU A 93 3.68 -9.44 -0.42
C LEU A 93 3.41 -10.86 -0.95
N SER A 94 2.72 -11.70 -0.17
CA SER A 94 2.32 -13.03 -0.64
C SER A 94 1.38 -12.94 -1.83
N LEU A 95 0.46 -11.97 -1.88
CA LEU A 95 -0.40 -11.78 -3.05
C LEU A 95 0.39 -11.40 -4.30
N LEU A 96 1.31 -10.44 -4.18
CA LEU A 96 2.15 -10.03 -5.31
C LEU A 96 2.98 -11.20 -5.83
N ASN A 97 3.52 -12.02 -4.92
CA ASN A 97 4.22 -13.26 -5.29
C ASN A 97 3.29 -14.29 -5.96
N ASP A 98 2.08 -14.52 -5.43
CA ASP A 98 1.09 -15.42 -6.06
C ASP A 98 0.72 -14.96 -7.49
N MET A 99 0.80 -13.65 -7.74
CA MET A 99 0.51 -13.03 -9.04
C MET A 99 1.73 -12.98 -9.98
N ASP A 100 2.89 -13.51 -9.55
CA ASP A 100 4.16 -13.42 -10.28
C ASP A 100 4.54 -11.97 -10.64
N LYS A 101 4.38 -11.06 -9.66
CA LYS A 101 4.64 -9.63 -9.81
C LYS A 101 5.88 -9.22 -9.04
N ASP A 102 6.88 -8.74 -9.77
CA ASP A 102 8.03 -8.04 -9.20
C ASP A 102 7.62 -6.69 -8.63
N TYR A 103 8.37 -6.24 -7.62
CA TYR A 103 8.18 -4.94 -6.99
C TYR A 103 9.49 -4.37 -6.44
N LYS A 104 9.52 -3.05 -6.26
CA LYS A 104 10.58 -2.33 -5.54
C LYS A 104 10.02 -1.74 -4.27
N PHE A 105 10.81 -1.72 -3.21
CA PHE A 105 10.41 -0.98 -2.02
C PHE A 105 10.66 0.51 -2.23
N ILE A 106 9.79 1.33 -1.66
CA ILE A 106 9.91 2.79 -1.70
C ILE A 106 9.65 3.35 -0.31
N SER A 107 10.44 4.34 0.11
CA SER A 107 10.20 5.07 1.35
C SER A 107 10.73 6.50 1.28
N LEU A 108 10.13 7.39 2.06
CA LEU A 108 10.74 8.68 2.38
C LEU A 108 11.92 8.46 3.35
N THR A 109 13.06 9.04 3.04
CA THR A 109 14.30 9.05 3.83
C THR A 109 14.74 10.50 4.08
N MET A 110 15.85 10.69 4.80
CA MET A 110 16.43 12.02 5.03
C MET A 110 16.92 12.68 3.72
N ASP A 111 17.34 11.88 2.74
CA ASP A 111 17.86 12.36 1.46
C ASP A 111 16.78 12.49 0.37
N GLY A 112 15.52 12.28 0.73
CA GLY A 112 14.38 12.31 -0.20
C GLY A 112 13.73 10.95 -0.38
N ILE A 113 13.29 10.63 -1.60
CA ILE A 113 12.59 9.37 -1.88
C ILE A 113 13.63 8.30 -2.25
N GLY A 114 13.73 7.27 -1.40
CA GLY A 114 14.58 6.12 -1.61
C GLY A 114 13.83 4.97 -2.26
N TYR A 115 14.52 4.25 -3.15
CA TYR A 115 14.06 3.04 -3.82
C TYR A 115 15.01 1.89 -3.46
N PHE A 116 14.46 0.76 -3.02
CA PHE A 116 15.21 -0.39 -2.51
C PHE A 116 14.78 -1.70 -3.17
#